data_AF-S2ZIR1-F1
#
_entry.id   AF-S2ZIR1-F1
#
_cell.length_a   1.000
_cell.length_b   1.000
_cell.length_c   1.000
_cell.angle_alpha   90.00
_cell.angle_beta   90.00
_cell.angle_gamma   90.00
#
_symmetry.space_group_name_H-M   'P 1'
#
loop_
_entity.id
_entity.type
_entity.pdbx_description
1 polymer ?
#
loop_
_entity_poly.entity_id
_entity_poly.type
_entity_poly.pdbx_seq_one_letter_code
_entity_poly.pdbx_strand_id
1 'polypeptide(L)'
;MPDEDRKRAAHRALVDRLLNGDGRASAQDRARAFHNNGLTPPLDALIAKVADSPTQVAASDLAAAKRSGRTEDQVFELVVCAAVGKSTRLYEAGLTALAEAMLKEGPGHAT
;
A
#
# COMPACT_ATOMS: atom_id res chain seq x y z
N MET A 1 -7.32 -24.34 3.24
CA MET A 1 -8.45 -23.59 3.83
C MET A 1 -9.08 -22.78 2.69
N PRO A 2 -10.20 -23.23 2.09
CA PRO A 2 -10.75 -22.62 0.87
C PRO A 2 -11.03 -21.11 0.97
N ASP A 3 -11.35 -20.63 2.17
CA ASP A 3 -11.63 -19.21 2.43
C ASP A 3 -10.36 -18.32 2.42
N GLU A 4 -9.23 -18.84 2.90
CA GLU A 4 -7.95 -18.11 2.82
C GLU A 4 -7.47 -17.96 1.39
N ASP A 5 -7.63 -19.01 0.58
CA ASP A 5 -7.27 -18.99 -0.84
C ASP A 5 -8.12 -17.97 -1.60
N ARG A 6 -9.41 -17.87 -1.27
CA ARG A 6 -10.30 -16.84 -1.80
C ARG A 6 -9.88 -15.43 -1.42
N LYS A 7 -9.51 -15.19 -0.15
CA LYS A 7 -9.03 -13.88 0.33
C LYS A 7 -7.74 -13.45 -0.37
N ARG A 8 -6.78 -14.37 -0.55
CA ARG A 8 -5.54 -14.11 -1.31
C ARG A 8 -5.82 -13.79 -2.77
N ALA A 9 -6.72 -14.53 -3.41
CA ALA A 9 -7.12 -14.26 -4.80
C ALA A 9 -7.79 -12.88 -4.94
N ALA A 10 -8.68 -12.51 -4.01
CA ALA A 10 -9.33 -11.21 -4.01
C ALA A 10 -8.34 -10.05 -3.78
N HIS A 11 -7.38 -10.21 -2.87
CA HIS A 11 -6.31 -9.24 -2.65
C HIS A 11 -5.45 -9.05 -3.91
N ARG A 12 -5.06 -10.14 -4.58
CA ARG A 12 -4.30 -10.05 -5.83
C ARG A 12 -5.07 -9.35 -6.94
N ALA A 13 -6.37 -9.63 -7.08
CA ALA A 13 -7.23 -8.94 -8.04
C ALA A 13 -7.39 -7.44 -7.72
N LEU A 14 -7.49 -7.08 -6.44
CA LEU A 14 -7.50 -5.68 -6.00
C LEU A 14 -6.19 -4.96 -6.37
N VAL A 15 -5.04 -5.56 -6.05
CA VAL A 15 -3.72 -4.98 -6.36
C VAL A 15 -3.56 -4.79 -7.87
N ASP A 16 -3.94 -5.78 -8.66
CA ASP A 16 -3.87 -5.68 -10.12
C ASP A 16 -4.77 -4.57 -10.67
N ARG A 17 -6.02 -4.47 -10.20
CA ARG A 17 -6.94 -3.39 -10.64
C ARG A 17 -6.43 -1.99 -10.27
N LEU A 18 -5.79 -1.87 -9.11
CA LEU A 18 -5.24 -0.62 -8.61
C LEU A 18 -4.02 -0.18 -9.42
N LEU A 19 -3.13 -1.11 -9.78
CA LEU A 19 -1.91 -0.81 -10.51
C LEU A 19 -2.14 -0.67 -12.01
N ASN A 20 -2.95 -1.54 -12.61
CA ASN A 20 -3.03 -1.71 -14.06
C ASN A 20 -4.35 -1.28 -14.67
N GLY A 21 -5.42 -1.13 -13.88
CA GLY A 21 -6.71 -0.75 -14.42
C GLY A 21 -6.85 0.74 -14.74
N ASP A 22 -8.00 1.12 -15.27
CA ASP A 22 -8.32 2.50 -15.63
C ASP A 22 -8.22 3.44 -14.43
N GLY A 23 -7.63 4.61 -14.65
CA GLY A 23 -7.45 5.68 -13.68
C GLY A 23 -6.94 6.96 -14.35
N ARG A 24 -7.03 8.09 -13.63
CA ARG A 24 -6.55 9.41 -14.06
C ARG A 24 -5.06 9.58 -13.79
N ALA A 25 -4.52 8.94 -12.75
CA ALA A 25 -3.08 8.88 -12.51
C ALA A 25 -2.45 7.88 -13.47
N SER A 26 -1.19 8.09 -13.85
CA SER A 26 -0.46 7.12 -14.67
C SER A 26 -0.25 5.82 -13.88
N ALA A 27 -0.24 4.67 -14.57
CA ALA A 27 0.07 3.39 -13.93
C ALA A 27 1.44 3.42 -13.22
N GLN A 28 2.42 4.13 -13.79
CA GLN A 28 3.73 4.31 -13.18
C GLN A 28 3.66 5.10 -11.86
N ASP A 29 2.91 6.21 -11.80
CA ASP A 29 2.76 6.98 -10.56
C ASP A 29 2.00 6.17 -9.50
N ARG A 30 0.99 5.40 -9.90
CA ARG A 30 0.27 4.48 -9.00
C ARG A 30 1.20 3.40 -8.43
N ALA A 31 2.05 2.80 -9.25
CA ALA A 31 3.06 1.85 -8.79
C ALA A 31 4.07 2.50 -7.82
N ARG A 32 4.56 3.70 -8.14
CA ARG A 32 5.45 4.47 -7.26
C ARG A 32 4.80 4.78 -5.91
N ALA A 33 3.53 5.19 -5.91
CA ALA A 33 2.77 5.43 -4.68
C ALA A 33 2.58 4.13 -3.88
N PHE A 34 2.20 3.03 -4.55
CA PHE A 34 2.04 1.72 -3.94
C PHE A 34 3.32 1.26 -3.24
N HIS A 35 4.47 1.39 -3.90
CA HIS A 35 5.77 1.04 -3.33
C HIS A 35 6.32 2.09 -2.36
N ASN A 36 5.66 3.25 -2.20
CA ASN A 36 6.16 4.42 -1.48
C ASN A 36 7.59 4.79 -1.91
N ASN A 37 7.84 4.83 -3.22
CA ASN A 37 9.17 5.08 -3.78
C ASN A 37 9.10 5.73 -5.17
N GLY A 38 9.96 6.72 -5.42
CA GLY A 38 10.18 7.29 -6.76
C GLY A 38 9.19 8.38 -7.21
N LEU A 39 8.29 8.83 -6.33
CA LEU A 39 7.58 10.10 -6.52
C LEU A 39 8.49 11.27 -6.13
N THR A 40 8.24 12.44 -6.72
CA THR A 40 8.97 13.67 -6.42
C THR A 40 8.15 14.57 -5.47
N PRO A 41 8.80 15.49 -4.74
CA PRO A 41 8.09 16.53 -4.00
C PRO A 41 7.11 17.31 -4.87
N PRO A 42 5.91 17.67 -4.34
CA PRO A 42 5.44 17.44 -2.96
C PRO A 42 4.69 16.10 -2.75
N LEU A 43 4.60 15.24 -3.77
CA LEU A 43 3.81 14.00 -3.70
C LEU A 43 4.45 12.95 -2.80
N ASP A 44 5.78 12.83 -2.81
CA ASP A 44 6.52 11.92 -1.94
C ASP A 44 6.21 12.13 -0.45
N ALA A 45 6.15 13.39 0.01
CA ALA A 45 5.87 13.74 1.39
C ALA A 45 4.43 13.38 1.78
N LEU A 46 3.44 13.66 0.91
CA LEU A 46 2.05 13.24 1.14
C LEU A 46 1.96 11.71 1.21
N ILE A 47 2.57 11.00 0.26
CA ILE A 47 2.51 9.55 0.17
C ILE A 47 3.23 8.87 1.34
N ALA A 48 4.37 9.41 1.78
CA ALA A 48 5.08 8.95 2.97
C ALA A 48 4.22 9.13 4.22
N LYS A 49 3.54 10.27 4.39
CA LYS A 49 2.58 10.46 5.49
C LYS A 49 1.45 9.46 5.43
N VAL A 50 0.84 9.23 4.26
CA VAL A 50 -0.23 8.23 4.12
C VAL A 50 0.26 6.83 4.52
N ALA A 51 1.47 6.46 4.13
CA ALA A 51 2.02 5.13 4.39
C ALA A 51 2.49 4.95 5.85
N ASP A 52 3.11 5.97 6.45
CA ASP A 52 3.86 5.81 7.70
C ASP A 52 3.32 6.66 8.86
N SER A 53 2.48 7.66 8.61
CA SER A 53 1.93 8.57 9.62
C SER A 53 0.56 9.13 9.21
N PRO A 54 -0.46 8.28 8.93
CA PRO A 54 -1.70 8.72 8.29
C PRO A 54 -2.49 9.74 9.13
N THR A 55 -2.32 9.72 10.46
CA THR A 55 -2.93 10.69 11.38
C THR A 55 -2.33 12.10 11.28
N GLN A 56 -1.20 12.25 10.59
CA GLN A 56 -0.52 13.53 10.36
C GLN A 56 -0.80 14.11 8.97
N VAL A 57 -1.63 13.45 8.16
CA VAL A 57 -2.07 13.98 6.86
C VAL A 57 -2.98 15.18 7.11
N ALA A 58 -2.60 16.33 6.57
CA ALA A 58 -3.33 17.57 6.71
C ALA A 58 -3.87 18.06 5.35
N ALA A 59 -4.87 18.95 5.39
CA ALA A 59 -5.41 19.59 4.18
C ALA A 59 -4.32 20.33 3.36
N SER A 60 -3.28 20.84 4.02
CA SER A 60 -2.14 21.50 3.38
C SER A 60 -1.30 20.53 2.52
N ASP A 61 -1.22 19.25 2.89
CA ASP A 61 -0.50 18.24 2.11
C ASP A 61 -1.22 17.95 0.79
N LEU A 62 -2.55 17.80 0.84
CA LEU A 62 -3.40 17.64 -0.35
C LEU A 62 -3.35 18.89 -1.24
N ALA A 63 -3.38 20.09 -0.64
CA ALA A 63 -3.25 21.33 -1.39
C ALA A 63 -1.87 21.46 -2.07
N ALA A 64 -0.80 21.02 -1.42
CA ALA A 64 0.54 20.99 -2.02
C ALA A 64 0.61 20.01 -3.19
N ALA A 65 0.05 18.80 -3.05
CA ALA A 65 -0.05 17.83 -4.13
C ALA A 65 -0.80 18.40 -5.35
N LYS A 66 -1.95 19.05 -5.14
CA LYS A 66 -2.71 19.68 -6.25
C LYS A 66 -1.94 20.82 -6.94
N ARG A 67 -1.14 21.61 -6.19
CA ARG A 67 -0.28 22.67 -6.75
C ARG A 67 0.83 22.15 -7.68
N SER A 68 1.11 20.84 -7.68
CA SER A 68 2.03 20.21 -8.65
C SER A 68 1.40 19.90 -10.01
N GLY A 69 0.19 20.42 -10.28
CA GLY A 69 -0.53 20.20 -11.53
C GLY A 69 -1.36 18.92 -11.56
N ARG A 70 -1.53 18.25 -10.41
CA ARG A 70 -2.36 17.04 -10.29
C ARG A 70 -3.82 17.39 -10.05
N THR A 71 -4.70 16.62 -10.66
CA THR A 71 -6.15 16.70 -10.38
C THR A 71 -6.48 16.06 -9.02
N GLU A 72 -7.67 16.36 -8.51
CA GLU A 72 -8.15 15.73 -7.26
C GLU A 72 -8.26 14.21 -7.38
N ASP A 73 -8.81 13.70 -8.49
CA ASP A 73 -8.88 12.27 -8.79
C ASP A 73 -7.49 11.62 -8.79
N GLN A 74 -6.49 12.26 -9.39
CA GLN A 74 -5.12 11.75 -9.39
C GLN A 74 -4.54 11.67 -7.98
N VAL A 75 -4.75 12.71 -7.15
CA VAL A 75 -4.27 12.69 -5.76
C VAL A 75 -4.98 11.60 -4.97
N PHE A 76 -6.30 11.45 -5.12
CA PHE A 76 -7.08 10.38 -4.48
C PHE A 76 -6.55 8.99 -4.87
N GLU A 77 -6.35 8.73 -6.15
CA GLU A 77 -5.82 7.45 -6.65
C GLU A 77 -4.46 7.11 -6.04
N LEU A 78 -3.55 8.09 -5.96
CA LEU A 78 -2.21 7.89 -5.38
C LEU A 78 -2.27 7.63 -3.87
N VAL A 79 -3.14 8.33 -3.13
CA VAL A 79 -3.38 8.09 -1.69
C VAL A 79 -3.89 6.67 -1.47
N VAL A 80 -4.85 6.21 -2.27
CA VAL A 80 -5.36 4.82 -2.18
C VAL A 80 -4.25 3.81 -2.50
N CYS A 81 -3.46 4.05 -3.55
CA CYS A 81 -2.31 3.21 -3.89
C CYS A 81 -1.33 3.07 -2.71
N ALA A 82 -0.98 4.18 -2.07
CA ALA A 82 -0.07 4.20 -0.94
C ALA A 82 -0.60 3.43 0.27
N ALA A 83 -1.87 3.66 0.65
CA ALA A 83 -2.49 2.98 1.78
C ALA A 83 -2.60 1.46 1.56
N VAL A 84 -3.02 1.03 0.37
CA VAL A 84 -3.11 -0.38 0.01
C VAL A 84 -1.72 -1.01 -0.08
N GLY A 85 -0.73 -0.30 -0.64
CA GLY A 85 0.65 -0.77 -0.72
C GLY A 85 1.27 -0.98 0.66
N LYS A 86 1.08 -0.04 1.59
CA LYS A 86 1.51 -0.21 2.99
C LYS A 86 0.83 -1.41 3.64
N SER A 87 -0.49 -1.49 3.52
CA SER A 87 -1.28 -2.59 4.11
C SER A 87 -0.86 -3.96 3.56
N THR A 88 -0.55 -4.04 2.27
CA THR A 88 -0.05 -5.27 1.62
C THR A 88 1.28 -5.71 2.22
N ARG A 89 2.25 -4.79 2.36
CA ARG A 89 3.54 -5.12 3.00
C ARG A 89 3.39 -5.58 4.45
N LEU A 90 2.50 -4.94 5.22
CA LEU A 90 2.23 -5.34 6.60
C LEU A 90 1.57 -6.73 6.67
N TYR A 91 0.64 -7.01 5.77
CA TYR A 91 -0.01 -8.32 5.67
C TYR A 91 1.00 -9.43 5.34
N GLU A 92 1.84 -9.22 4.33
CA GLU A 92 2.89 -10.18 3.94
C GLU A 92 3.90 -10.40 5.06
N ALA A 93 4.36 -9.33 5.72
CA ALA A 93 5.27 -9.43 6.86
C ALA A 93 4.66 -10.20 8.03
N GLY A 94 3.37 -9.97 8.33
CA GLY A 94 2.65 -10.69 9.37
C GLY A 94 2.51 -12.19 9.08
N LEU A 95 2.22 -12.55 7.82
CA LEU A 95 2.16 -13.96 7.40
C LEU A 95 3.53 -14.66 7.51
N THR A 96 4.60 -13.98 7.10
CA THR A 96 5.97 -14.50 7.23
C THR A 96 6.32 -14.72 8.70
N ALA A 97 6.06 -13.74 9.57
CA ALA A 97 6.32 -13.86 11.00
C ALA A 97 5.52 -15.01 11.64
N LEU A 98 4.27 -15.21 11.24
CA LEU A 98 3.44 -16.33 11.71
C LEU A 98 4.03 -17.68 11.27
N ALA A 99 4.43 -17.81 10.00
CA ALA A 99 5.04 -19.03 9.49
C ALA A 99 6.35 -19.36 10.24
N GLU A 100 7.20 -18.37 10.50
CA GLU A 100 8.42 -18.54 11.28
C GLU A 100 8.16 -18.98 12.72
N ALA A 101 7.13 -18.44 13.37
CA ALA A 101 6.75 -18.84 14.73
C ALA A 101 6.25 -20.29 14.76
N MET A 102 5.39 -20.69 13.81
CA MET A 102 4.87 -22.05 13.71
C MET A 102 5.97 -23.10 13.44
N LEU A 103 7.03 -22.73 12.73
CA LEU A 103 8.19 -23.61 12.51
C LEU A 103 9.06 -23.76 13.78
N LYS A 104 9.14 -22.73 14.63
CA LYS A 104 9.88 -22.77 15.90
C LYS A 104 9.20 -23.62 16.98
N GLU A 105 7.87 -23.78 16.92
CA GLU A 105 7.08 -24.58 17.86
C GLU A 105 6.97 -26.08 17.50
N GLY A 106 7.68 -26.56 16.47
CA GLY A 106 7.82 -28.00 16.17
C GLY A 106 8.51 -28.79 17.30
N PRO A 107 8.43 -30.14 17.34
CA PRO A 107 8.39 -31.01 18.54
C PRO A 107 9.71 -31.15 19.34
N GLY A 108 10.34 -30.04 19.71
CA GLY A 108 11.61 -29.98 20.44
C GLY A 108 11.57 -29.24 21.77
N HIS A 109 10.39 -28.88 22.29
CA HIS A 109 10.25 -28.20 23.59
C HIS A 109 9.50 -29.03 24.64
N ALA A 110 9.63 -30.36 24.55
CA ALA A 110 9.40 -31.26 25.66
C ALA A 110 10.76 -31.76 26.18
N THR A 111 11.40 -30.99 27.06
CA THR A 111 12.47 -31.47 27.95
C THR A 111 12.27 -30.82 29.31
#